data_AF-A0A960K492-F1
#
_entry.id   AF-A0A960K492-F1
#
_cell.length_a   1.000
_cell.length_b   1.000
_cell.length_c   1.000
_cell.angle_alpha   90.00
_cell.angle_beta   90.00
_cell.angle_gamma   90.00
#
_symmetry.space_group_name_H-M   'P 1'
#
loop_
_entity.id
_entity.type
_entity.pdbx_description
1 polymer ?
#
loop_
_entity_poly.entity_id
_entity_poly.type
_entity_poly.pdbx_seq_one_letter_code
_entity_poly.pdbx_strand_id
1 'polypeptide(L)'
;MKQGSTSRSFPTNAEEIAEAIGESPERVEDPESPYDPNDPGAVERFWAGAKVRRPGQRGPGRKPKKTLLSVRYSPEVVDYFRSTGKGWQGRMDEALKEWIASR
;
A
#
# COMPACT_ATOMS: atom_id res chain seq x y z
N MET A 1 9.26 6.94 16.91
CA MET A 1 10.68 7.33 17.08
C MET A 1 10.84 8.71 16.47
N LYS A 2 11.29 9.70 17.25
CA LYS A 2 11.62 11.02 16.69
C LYS A 2 12.90 10.85 15.87
N GLN A 3 12.88 11.16 14.59
CA GLN A 3 14.12 11.18 13.82
C GLN A 3 15.02 12.26 14.41
N GLY A 4 16.24 11.88 14.81
CA GLY A 4 17.26 12.85 15.19
C GLY A 4 17.50 13.78 14.01
N SER A 5 17.70 15.06 14.28
CA SER A 5 18.05 16.05 13.26
C SER A 5 19.22 15.50 12.46
N THR A 6 19.02 15.25 11.16
CA THR A 6 20.14 15.03 10.25
C THR A 6 21.07 16.23 10.39
N SER A 7 22.39 15.99 10.46
CA SER A 7 23.40 17.01 10.81
C SER A 7 23.45 18.22 9.85
N ARG A 8 22.73 18.16 8.73
CA ARG A 8 22.51 19.28 7.82
C ARG A 8 21.02 19.55 7.70
N SER A 9 20.65 20.83 7.81
CA SER A 9 19.33 21.32 7.44
C SER A 9 19.13 21.19 5.93
N PHE A 10 17.93 20.83 5.51
CA PHE A 10 17.56 20.84 4.09
C PHE A 10 17.51 22.31 3.62
N PRO A 11 18.02 22.64 2.41
CA PRO A 11 18.05 24.01 1.92
C PRO A 11 16.64 24.60 1.83
N THR A 12 16.50 25.87 2.22
CA THR A 12 15.22 26.59 2.29
C THR A 12 15.10 27.73 1.29
N ASN A 13 16.21 28.17 0.70
CA ASN A 13 16.24 29.21 -0.33
C ASN A 13 16.66 28.64 -1.71
N ALA A 14 16.23 29.31 -2.78
CA ALA A 14 16.56 28.95 -4.16
C ALA A 14 18.07 29.00 -4.45
N GLU A 15 18.80 29.92 -3.82
CA GLU A 15 20.27 30.03 -3.97
C GLU A 15 20.99 28.82 -3.37
N GLU A 16 20.58 28.39 -2.17
CA GLU A 16 21.13 27.20 -1.50
C GLU A 16 20.80 25.92 -2.30
N ILE A 17 19.62 25.86 -2.92
CA ILE A 17 19.24 24.75 -3.82
C ILE A 17 20.11 24.75 -5.07
N ALA A 18 20.38 25.90 -5.68
CA ALA A 18 21.20 26.00 -6.88
C ALA A 18 22.68 25.65 -6.62
N GLU A 19 23.22 26.08 -5.48
CA GLU A 19 24.57 25.73 -5.04
C GLU A 19 24.69 24.21 -4.82
N ALA A 20 23.71 23.59 -4.16
CA ALA A 20 23.68 22.14 -3.97
C ALA A 20 23.57 21.36 -5.30
N ILE A 21 22.83 21.88 -6.27
CA ILE A 21 22.76 21.30 -7.63
C ILE A 21 24.12 21.45 -8.34
N GLY A 22 24.81 22.58 -8.16
CA GLY A 22 26.13 22.82 -8.76
C GLY A 22 27.27 21.99 -8.14
N GLU A 23 27.19 21.68 -6.84
CA GLU A 23 28.14 20.79 -6.15
C GLU A 23 27.89 19.31 -6.47
N SER A 24 26.70 18.97 -6.96
CA SER A 24 26.33 17.59 -7.28
C SER A 24 27.14 17.06 -8.47
N PRO A 25 27.64 15.81 -8.40
CA PRO A 25 28.35 15.22 -9.53
C PRO A 25 27.43 15.12 -10.75
N GLU A 26 27.94 15.52 -11.91
CA GLU A 26 27.20 15.49 -13.17
C GLU A 26 26.79 14.07 -13.60
N ARG A 27 27.54 13.06 -13.14
CA ARG A 27 27.30 11.63 -13.38
C ARG A 27 27.26 10.88 -12.05
N VAL A 28 26.23 10.04 -11.87
CA VAL A 28 26.04 9.22 -10.67
C VAL A 28 26.24 7.76 -11.04
N GLU A 29 27.27 7.13 -10.47
CA GLU A 29 27.52 5.70 -10.61
C GLU A 29 27.14 4.99 -9.30
N ASP A 30 25.87 4.58 -9.20
CA ASP A 30 25.36 3.84 -8.05
C ASP A 30 25.05 2.39 -8.45
N PRO A 31 25.87 1.41 -8.02
CA PRO A 31 25.67 0.00 -8.34
C PRO A 31 24.43 -0.62 -7.66
N GLU A 32 23.88 0.02 -6.61
CA GLU A 32 22.67 -0.43 -5.92
C GLU A 32 21.39 0.19 -6.52
N SER A 33 21.53 1.15 -7.44
CA SER A 33 20.39 1.78 -8.09
C SER A 33 19.65 0.78 -8.98
N PRO A 34 18.31 0.63 -8.85
CA PRO A 34 17.52 -0.30 -9.66
C PRO A 34 17.48 0.01 -11.16
N TYR A 35 17.94 1.19 -11.57
CA TYR A 35 18.03 1.65 -12.95
C TYR A 35 19.22 2.60 -13.10
N ASP A 36 19.74 2.80 -14.33
CA ASP A 36 20.78 3.79 -14.61
C ASP A 36 20.18 5.21 -14.54
N PRO A 37 20.56 6.04 -13.56
CA PRO A 37 20.05 7.40 -13.44
C PRO A 37 20.54 8.34 -14.56
N ASN A 38 21.59 7.96 -15.29
CA ASN A 38 22.20 8.76 -16.35
C ASN A 38 21.59 8.49 -17.74
N ASP A 39 20.74 7.46 -17.87
CA ASP A 39 19.96 7.18 -19.10
C ASP A 39 18.51 7.65 -18.91
N PRO A 40 18.08 8.75 -19.56
CA PRO A 40 16.70 9.23 -19.48
C PRO A 40 15.66 8.17 -19.84
N GLY A 41 15.96 7.27 -20.79
CA GLY A 41 15.06 6.20 -21.18
C GLY A 41 14.90 5.13 -20.09
N ALA A 42 15.97 4.83 -19.33
CA ALA A 42 15.88 3.93 -18.18
C ALA A 42 15.04 4.53 -17.05
N VAL A 43 15.21 5.83 -16.77
CA VAL A 43 14.43 6.58 -15.78
C VAL A 43 12.95 6.53 -16.14
N GLU A 44 12.58 6.92 -17.35
CA GLU A 44 11.18 6.94 -17.78
C GLU A 44 10.52 5.56 -17.70
N ARG A 45 11.22 4.50 -18.12
CA ARG A 45 10.71 3.12 -18.06
C ARG A 45 10.45 2.67 -16.62
N PHE A 46 11.36 2.99 -15.70
CA PHE A 46 11.21 2.62 -14.29
C PHE A 46 10.05 3.38 -13.64
N TRP A 47 9.97 4.70 -13.88
CA TRP A 47 8.98 5.56 -13.23
C TRP A 47 7.59 5.49 -13.85
N ALA A 48 7.44 5.10 -15.13
CA ALA A 48 6.14 4.90 -15.77
C ALA A 48 5.26 3.88 -15.04
N GLY A 49 5.87 2.87 -14.39
CA GLY A 49 5.17 1.84 -13.60
C GLY A 49 5.25 2.04 -12.08
N ALA A 50 5.96 3.06 -11.61
CA ALA A 50 6.24 3.21 -10.18
C ALA A 50 5.01 3.67 -9.40
N LYS A 51 4.60 2.88 -8.40
CA LYS A 51 3.50 3.23 -7.50
C LYS A 51 4.00 3.99 -6.27
N VAL A 52 4.13 5.30 -6.40
CA VAL A 52 4.50 6.18 -5.29
C VAL A 52 3.35 6.27 -4.28
N ARG A 53 3.63 5.99 -3.01
CA ARG A 53 2.69 6.17 -1.90
C ARG A 53 3.18 7.27 -0.98
N ARG A 54 2.26 8.11 -0.50
CA ARG A 54 2.60 9.12 0.50
C ARG A 54 2.87 8.43 1.85
N PRO A 55 3.81 8.95 2.66
CA PRO A 55 3.98 8.52 4.05
C PRO A 55 2.63 8.54 4.78
N GLY A 56 2.27 7.43 5.43
CA GLY A 56 0.98 7.26 6.11
C GLY A 56 -0.14 6.63 5.27
N GLN A 57 0.02 6.46 3.95
CA GLN A 57 -0.98 5.78 3.13
C GLN A 57 -0.87 4.26 3.27
N ARG A 58 -1.90 3.64 3.86
CA ARG A 58 -1.96 2.18 4.00
C ARG A 58 -2.08 1.52 2.62
N GLY A 59 -1.32 0.45 2.40
CA GLY A 59 -1.43 -0.36 1.19
C GLY A 59 -2.78 -1.06 1.05
N PRO A 60 -3.06 -1.66 -0.12
CA PRO A 60 -4.20 -2.55 -0.29
C PRO A 60 -4.24 -3.58 0.84
N GLY A 61 -5.42 -3.76 1.44
CA GLY A 61 -5.60 -4.79 2.45
C GLY A 61 -5.26 -6.15 1.88
N ARG A 62 -4.51 -6.97 2.63
CA ARG A 62 -4.15 -8.35 2.21
C ARG A 62 -5.37 -9.24 1.98
N LYS A 63 -6.52 -8.92 2.58
CA LYS A 63 -7.75 -9.70 2.46
C LYS A 63 -8.68 -9.09 1.42
N PRO A 64 -9.40 -9.90 0.63
CA PRO A 64 -10.42 -9.40 -0.28
C PRO A 64 -11.47 -8.59 0.49
N LYS A 65 -11.95 -7.50 -0.13
CA LYS A 65 -12.97 -6.64 0.49
C LYS A 65 -14.28 -7.41 0.58
N LYS A 66 -14.89 -7.42 1.76
CA LYS A 66 -16.26 -7.93 1.95
C LYS A 66 -17.25 -6.82 1.57
N THR A 67 -18.28 -7.17 0.81
CA THR A 67 -19.39 -6.25 0.50
C THR A 67 -20.36 -6.24 1.66
N LEU A 68 -20.67 -5.05 2.18
CA LEU A 68 -21.72 -4.89 3.19
C LEU A 68 -23.07 -4.85 2.48
N LEU A 69 -23.90 -5.87 2.70
CA LEU A 69 -25.26 -5.95 2.16
C LEU A 69 -26.27 -6.07 3.31
N SER A 70 -27.44 -5.46 3.14
CA SER A 70 -28.58 -5.64 4.04
C SER A 70 -29.50 -6.71 3.45
N VAL A 71 -29.34 -7.95 3.89
CA VAL A 71 -30.10 -9.12 3.43
C VAL A 71 -30.97 -9.64 4.56
N ARG A 72 -32.20 -10.06 4.24
CA ARG A 72 -33.12 -10.70 5.19
C ARG A 72 -32.95 -12.22 5.09
N TYR A 73 -32.66 -12.86 6.23
CA TYR A 73 -32.58 -14.31 6.37
C TYR A 73 -33.77 -14.82 7.20
N SER A 74 -34.09 -16.11 7.06
CA SER A 74 -35.06 -16.78 7.94
C SER A 74 -34.55 -16.73 9.40
N PRO A 75 -35.43 -16.49 10.41
CA PRO A 75 -35.02 -16.40 11.81
C PRO A 75 -34.26 -17.64 12.30
N GLU A 76 -34.70 -18.83 11.90
CA GLU A 76 -34.07 -20.12 12.28
C GLU A 76 -32.59 -20.21 11.87
N VAL A 77 -32.24 -19.65 10.71
CA VAL A 77 -30.87 -19.64 10.20
C VAL A 77 -30.01 -18.70 11.05
N VAL A 78 -30.52 -17.50 11.33
CA VAL A 78 -29.80 -16.51 12.12
C VAL A 78 -29.61 -17.00 13.56
N ASP A 79 -30.63 -17.62 14.14
CA ASP A 79 -30.58 -18.13 15.51
C ASP A 79 -29.62 -19.31 15.64
N TYR A 80 -29.62 -20.24 14.68
CA TYR A 80 -28.63 -21.30 14.61
C TYR A 80 -27.21 -20.74 14.59
N PHE A 81 -26.89 -19.83 13.66
CA PHE A 81 -25.54 -19.28 13.59
C PHE A 81 -25.20 -18.46 14.84
N ARG A 82 -26.11 -17.62 15.37
CA ARG A 82 -25.86 -16.87 16.61
C ARG A 82 -25.55 -17.76 17.80
N SER A 83 -26.26 -18.89 17.94
CA SER A 83 -26.02 -19.87 19.02
C SER A 83 -24.59 -20.42 19.01
N THR A 84 -23.94 -20.41 17.84
CA THR A 84 -22.59 -20.93 17.67
C THR A 84 -21.52 -20.00 18.28
N GLY A 85 -21.86 -18.77 18.67
CA GLY A 85 -21.01 -17.86 19.45
C GLY A 85 -20.24 -16.82 18.63
N LYS A 86 -19.12 -16.32 19.17
CA LYS A 86 -18.30 -15.28 18.53
C LYS A 86 -17.88 -15.69 17.11
N GLY A 87 -17.98 -14.78 16.15
CA GLY A 87 -17.61 -15.04 14.75
C GLY A 87 -18.65 -15.83 13.95
N TRP A 88 -19.90 -15.93 14.42
CA TRP A 88 -20.98 -16.61 13.68
C TRP A 88 -21.21 -16.08 12.26
N GLN A 89 -21.05 -14.76 12.03
CA GLN A 89 -21.14 -14.18 10.68
C GLN A 89 -20.05 -14.71 9.74
N GLY A 90 -18.86 -15.00 10.28
CA GLY A 90 -17.76 -15.61 9.52
C GLY A 90 -18.06 -17.05 9.12
N ARG A 91 -18.60 -17.84 10.05
CA ARG A 91 -19.06 -19.21 9.78
C ARG A 91 -20.21 -19.27 8.79
N MET A 92 -21.13 -18.31 8.86
CA MET A 92 -22.19 -18.17 7.87
C MET A 92 -21.63 -17.85 6.46
N ASP A 93 -20.63 -16.97 6.38
CA ASP A 93 -19.90 -16.68 5.12
C ASP A 93 -19.17 -17.91 4.57
N GLU A 94 -18.58 -18.75 5.43
CA GLU A 94 -17.95 -20.01 5.04
C GLU A 94 -18.97 -21.03 4.51
N ALA A 95 -20.10 -21.22 5.20
CA ALA A 95 -21.17 -22.12 4.75
C ALA A 95 -21.74 -21.71 3.37
N LEU A 96 -21.89 -20.40 3.13
CA LEU A 96 -22.33 -19.89 1.82
C LEU A 96 -21.27 -20.15 0.74
N LYS A 97 -19.98 -20.07 1.05
CA LYS A 97 -18.90 -20.41 0.11
C LYS A 97 -18.85 -21.89 -0.21
N GLU A 98 -19.03 -22.75 0.78
CA GLU A 98 -19.12 -24.21 0.59
C GLU A 98 -20.30 -24.58 -0.33
N TRP A 99 -21.44 -23.93 -0.15
CA TRP A 99 -22.60 -24.10 -1.04
C TRP A 99 -22.33 -23.63 -2.48
N ILE A 100 -21.57 -22.55 -2.67
CA ILE A 100 -21.14 -22.11 -4.01
C ILE A 100 -20.18 -23.14 -4.63
N ALA A 101 -19.25 -23.69 -3.84
CA ALA A 101 -18.25 -24.64 -4.32
C ALA A 101 -18.83 -26.04 -4.64
N SER A 102 -19.96 -26.40 -4.03
CA SER A 102 -20.64 -27.67 -4.28
C SER A 102 -21.59 -27.66 -5.48
N ARG A 103 -21.72 -26.52 -6.16
CA ARG A 103 -22.59 -26.33 -7.32
C ARG A 103 -21.78 -26.24 -8.61
#